data_AF-A0A955RTI1-F1
#
_entry.id   AF-A0A955RTI1-F1
#
_cell.length_a   1.000
_cell.length_b   1.000
_cell.length_c   1.000
_cell.angle_alpha   90.00
_cell.angle_beta   90.00
_cell.angle_gamma   90.00
#
_symmetry.space_group_name_H-M   'P 1'
#
loop_
_entity.id
_entity.type
_entity.pdbx_description
1 polymer ?
#
loop_
_entity_poly.entity_id
_entity_poly.type
_entity_poly.pdbx_seq_one_letter_code
_entity_poly.pdbx_strand_id
1 'polypeptide(L)'
;MVLGKKAKQLRMTLVVPDTLRDKVVVSKAYQSCDSEGKVTGFGVDLTFTELRLAKAIKSGDFALLQGKIENTLRAWEKRYVRHLDKVAREQRSASVEELTREAQQAAVDLEGLLINSLTEDDAVDWEAIKRQDSFTVDPQNITGQQPPAFIRFAENGKPALFTRLYEPKQPQLAKVKKEFSIFKRIFNGKLIRAEFERRHKDWEVKIEEARRDNREREEAYHIYLRAWEELKTQFEKEKADSNATLEDIRLRYQNKKPRAIEEYCDLVLNHSAYPDFFPHSWHLEYRSAEALLVVDYDLPVLDDLPSVAAYAYVKSEDQVIVRRHPAEYLRKLYDSVCYQVCLRTIHELFESDVIGAVDAVAFNGMVRVFKSDQNIKEIKVIMSVRAARDRFHDFDLTMVDPRATFKLLKGVSTDHLYENVPVRPVVTLARGDRREISENQLEQDSA
;
A
#
# COMPACT_ATOMS: atom_id res chain seq x y z
N MET A 1 -25.74 -35.18 -6.45
CA MET A 1 -25.51 -35.22 -4.99
C MET A 1 -24.96 -33.86 -4.59
N VAL A 2 -25.66 -33.17 -3.69
CA VAL A 2 -25.51 -31.76 -3.35
C VAL A 2 -24.29 -31.56 -2.45
N LEU A 3 -23.34 -30.71 -2.86
CA LEU A 3 -22.51 -29.91 -1.95
C LEU A 3 -22.12 -28.60 -2.66
N GLY A 4 -23.09 -27.68 -2.71
CA GLY A 4 -22.81 -26.27 -2.96
C GLY A 4 -22.20 -25.65 -1.71
N LYS A 5 -20.92 -25.30 -1.75
CA LYS A 5 -20.38 -24.18 -0.97
C LYS A 5 -20.11 -23.06 -1.97
N LYS A 6 -20.99 -22.05 -1.97
CA LYS A 6 -20.73 -20.78 -2.65
C LYS A 6 -19.40 -20.25 -2.14
N ALA A 7 -18.35 -20.24 -2.97
CA ALA A 7 -17.15 -19.48 -2.69
C ALA A 7 -17.61 -18.03 -2.53
N LYS A 8 -17.49 -17.50 -1.30
CA LYS A 8 -17.77 -16.09 -1.01
C LYS A 8 -16.82 -15.30 -1.91
N GLN A 9 -17.35 -14.61 -2.92
CA GLN A 9 -16.53 -13.84 -3.85
C GLN A 9 -15.87 -12.74 -3.03
N LEU A 10 -14.59 -12.94 -2.68
CA LEU A 10 -13.78 -11.97 -1.95
C LEU A 10 -13.60 -10.77 -2.89
N ARG A 11 -14.44 -9.75 -2.72
CA ARG A 11 -14.29 -8.48 -3.42
C ARG A 11 -13.48 -7.56 -2.52
N MET A 12 -12.35 -7.12 -3.04
CA MET A 12 -11.49 -6.12 -2.41
C MET A 12 -11.45 -4.93 -3.37
N THR A 13 -11.80 -3.75 -2.87
CA THR A 13 -11.72 -2.52 -3.64
C THR A 13 -10.33 -1.93 -3.43
N LEU A 14 -9.42 -2.19 -4.36
CA LEU A 14 -8.05 -1.71 -4.27
C LEU A 14 -7.93 -0.31 -4.87
N VAL A 15 -7.28 0.59 -4.14
CA VAL A 15 -6.86 1.89 -4.67
C VAL A 15 -5.43 1.74 -5.21
N VAL A 16 -5.31 1.49 -6.51
CA VAL A 16 -4.01 1.54 -7.20
C VAL A 16 -3.70 3.00 -7.54
N PRO A 17 -2.54 3.54 -7.14
CA PRO A 17 -2.17 4.90 -7.51
C PRO A 17 -2.16 5.10 -9.02
N ASP A 18 -2.56 6.30 -9.49
CA ASP A 18 -2.72 6.57 -10.92
C ASP A 18 -1.42 6.39 -11.72
N THR A 19 -0.28 6.68 -11.10
CA THR A 19 1.06 6.48 -11.68
C THR A 19 1.38 5.01 -11.98
N LEU A 20 0.70 4.06 -11.33
CA LEU A 20 0.92 2.62 -11.42
C LEU A 20 -0.21 1.86 -12.13
N ARG A 21 -1.32 2.55 -12.46
CA ARG A 21 -2.61 1.96 -12.86
C ARG A 21 -2.52 0.96 -14.02
N ASP A 22 -1.61 1.19 -14.97
CA ASP A 22 -1.39 0.31 -16.15
C ASP A 22 -0.05 -0.43 -16.12
N LYS A 23 0.65 -0.38 -14.98
CA LYS A 23 2.04 -0.85 -14.83
C LYS A 23 2.16 -2.03 -13.89
N VAL A 24 1.23 -2.12 -12.94
CA VAL A 24 1.18 -3.19 -11.94
C VAL A 24 0.04 -4.14 -12.25
N VAL A 25 0.36 -5.42 -12.37
CA VAL A 25 -0.61 -6.50 -12.48
C VAL A 25 -0.90 -7.03 -11.09
N VAL A 26 -2.18 -7.04 -10.71
CA VAL A 26 -2.69 -7.57 -9.45
C VAL A 26 -3.45 -8.88 -9.74
N SER A 27 -3.02 -9.99 -9.15
CA SER A 27 -3.71 -11.27 -9.31
C SER A 27 -5.06 -11.28 -8.56
N LYS A 28 -5.91 -12.26 -8.86
CA LYS A 28 -7.13 -12.48 -8.07
C LYS A 28 -6.75 -12.91 -6.66
N ALA A 29 -7.45 -12.39 -5.65
CA ALA A 29 -7.26 -12.83 -4.28
C ALA A 29 -7.52 -14.34 -4.16
N TYR A 30 -6.56 -15.06 -3.60
CA TYR A 30 -6.61 -16.50 -3.36
C TYR A 30 -6.63 -16.81 -1.87
N GLN A 31 -7.07 -18.03 -1.53
CA GLN A 31 -7.08 -18.55 -0.17
C GLN A 31 -6.00 -19.63 -0.06
N SER A 32 -5.24 -19.60 1.04
CA SER A 32 -4.39 -20.71 1.44
C SER A 32 -5.18 -21.62 2.37
N CYS A 33 -5.08 -22.93 2.16
CA CYS A 33 -5.74 -23.94 2.99
C CYS A 33 -4.70 -24.94 3.53
N ASP A 34 -4.97 -25.55 4.68
CA ASP A 34 -4.21 -26.71 5.14
C ASP A 34 -4.64 -28.00 4.42
N SER A 35 -3.96 -29.11 4.74
CA SER A 35 -4.25 -30.45 4.21
C SER A 35 -5.66 -30.96 4.50
N GLU A 36 -6.36 -30.36 5.47
CA GLU A 36 -7.74 -30.70 5.83
C GLU A 36 -8.76 -29.76 5.15
N GLY A 37 -8.30 -28.83 4.30
CA GLY A 37 -9.14 -27.88 3.57
C GLY A 37 -9.62 -26.69 4.41
N LYS A 38 -9.03 -26.46 5.58
CA LYS A 38 -9.32 -25.30 6.42
C LYS A 38 -8.48 -24.11 5.97
N VAL A 39 -9.13 -22.95 5.81
CA VAL A 39 -8.46 -21.72 5.38
C VAL A 39 -7.43 -21.29 6.44
N THR A 40 -6.18 -21.17 6.02
CA THR A 40 -5.04 -20.74 6.83
C THR A 40 -4.64 -19.30 6.55
N GLY A 41 -5.06 -18.71 5.42
CA GLY A 41 -4.83 -17.31 5.10
C GLY A 41 -5.36 -16.92 3.72
N PHE A 42 -5.06 -15.68 3.33
CA PHE A 42 -5.44 -15.06 2.06
C PHE A 42 -4.20 -14.44 1.41
N GLY A 43 -4.18 -14.36 0.09
CA GLY A 43 -3.07 -13.72 -0.62
C GLY A 43 -3.45 -13.12 -1.97
N VAL A 44 -2.57 -12.25 -2.45
CA VAL A 44 -2.59 -11.60 -3.77
C VAL A 44 -1.16 -11.49 -4.26
N ASP A 45 -0.94 -11.71 -5.55
CA ASP A 45 0.37 -11.52 -6.17
C ASP A 45 0.38 -10.22 -6.97
N LEU A 46 1.38 -9.39 -6.72
CA LEU A 46 1.65 -8.15 -7.43
C LEU A 46 2.86 -8.35 -8.33
N THR A 47 2.78 -7.89 -9.58
CA THR A 47 3.91 -7.89 -10.50
C THR A 47 4.03 -6.54 -11.20
N PHE A 48 5.24 -6.00 -11.26
CA PHE A 48 5.58 -4.77 -11.96
C PHE A 48 6.80 -5.00 -12.86
N THR A 49 6.54 -5.30 -14.12
CA THR A 49 7.54 -5.74 -15.10
C THR A 49 8.63 -4.70 -15.36
N GLU A 50 8.26 -3.41 -15.43
CA GLU A 50 9.20 -2.32 -15.77
C GLU A 50 10.30 -2.16 -14.71
N LEU A 51 9.94 -2.27 -13.44
CA LEU A 51 10.89 -2.28 -12.32
C LEU A 51 11.35 -3.69 -11.90
N ARG A 52 10.93 -4.72 -12.63
CA ARG A 52 11.18 -6.15 -12.32
C ARG A 52 10.77 -6.56 -10.90
N LEU A 53 9.78 -5.89 -10.31
CA LEU A 53 9.29 -6.20 -8.98
C LEU A 53 8.20 -7.27 -9.05
N ALA A 54 8.24 -8.23 -8.13
CA ALA A 54 7.16 -9.17 -7.90
C ALA A 54 7.04 -9.43 -6.40
N LYS A 55 5.82 -9.41 -5.87
CA LYS A 55 5.57 -9.64 -4.44
C LYS A 55 4.26 -10.40 -4.24
N ALA A 56 4.36 -11.56 -3.59
CA ALA A 56 3.20 -12.27 -3.08
C ALA A 56 2.87 -11.69 -1.70
N ILE A 57 1.72 -11.05 -1.57
CA ILE A 57 1.24 -10.47 -0.31
C ILE A 57 0.30 -11.46 0.32
N LYS A 58 0.63 -11.92 1.53
CA LYS A 58 -0.17 -12.89 2.28
C LYS A 58 -0.57 -12.32 3.63
N SER A 59 -1.70 -12.77 4.13
CA SER A 59 -2.20 -12.41 5.45
C SER A 59 -3.07 -13.52 6.03
N GLY A 60 -2.92 -13.80 7.33
CA GLY A 60 -3.83 -14.70 8.05
C GLY A 60 -5.26 -14.13 8.13
N ASP A 61 -5.39 -12.80 8.05
CA ASP A 61 -6.64 -12.06 8.06
C ASP A 61 -6.82 -11.26 6.75
N PHE A 62 -7.99 -11.41 6.12
CA PHE A 62 -8.34 -10.71 4.89
C PHE A 62 -8.41 -9.19 5.08
N ALA A 63 -8.77 -8.70 6.28
CA ALA A 63 -8.85 -7.26 6.57
C ALA A 63 -7.47 -6.58 6.53
N LEU A 64 -6.42 -7.26 6.98
CA LEU A 64 -5.04 -6.76 6.93
C LEU A 64 -4.43 -6.84 5.52
N LEU A 65 -4.97 -7.72 4.66
CA LEU A 65 -4.44 -7.95 3.32
C LEU A 65 -4.53 -6.68 2.46
N GLN A 66 -5.65 -5.95 2.56
CA GLN A 66 -5.84 -4.70 1.80
C GLN A 66 -4.79 -3.65 2.18
N GLY A 67 -4.58 -3.40 3.47
CA GLY A 67 -3.57 -2.45 3.95
C GLY A 67 -2.15 -2.82 3.49
N LYS A 68 -1.81 -4.12 3.51
CA LYS A 68 -0.51 -4.61 3.01
C LYS A 68 -0.33 -4.37 1.51
N ILE A 69 -1.39 -4.55 0.71
CA ILE A 69 -1.38 -4.29 -0.73
C ILE A 69 -1.20 -2.80 -0.99
N GLU A 70 -2.00 -1.95 -0.34
CA GLU A 70 -1.92 -0.49 -0.52
C GLU A 70 -0.55 0.07 -0.10
N ASN A 71 0.01 -0.40 1.02
CA ASN A 71 1.36 -0.02 1.44
C ASN A 71 2.42 -0.44 0.42
N THR A 72 2.32 -1.66 -0.12
CA THR A 72 3.24 -2.13 -1.17
C THR A 72 3.12 -1.30 -2.45
N LEU A 73 1.90 -0.96 -2.88
CA LEU A 73 1.67 -0.13 -4.06
C LEU A 73 2.19 1.30 -3.86
N ARG A 74 2.02 1.91 -2.68
CA ARG A 74 2.60 3.22 -2.35
C ARG A 74 4.13 3.19 -2.38
N ALA A 75 4.73 2.12 -1.85
CA ALA A 75 6.18 1.94 -1.91
C ALA A 75 6.64 1.83 -3.38
N TRP A 76 5.94 1.04 -4.21
CA TRP A 76 6.26 0.89 -5.64
C TRP A 76 6.02 2.17 -6.44
N GLU A 77 5.04 2.99 -6.08
CA GLU A 77 4.78 4.28 -6.72
C GLU A 77 5.94 5.23 -6.47
N LYS A 78 6.38 5.34 -5.20
CA LYS A 78 7.54 6.13 -4.84
C LYS A 78 8.80 5.69 -5.59
N ARG A 79 8.99 4.37 -5.75
CA ARG A 79 10.07 3.78 -6.56
C ARG A 79 9.97 4.20 -8.02
N TYR A 80 8.77 4.16 -8.59
CA TYR A 80 8.56 4.47 -9.99
C TYR A 80 8.75 5.96 -10.30
N VAL A 81 8.24 6.85 -9.45
CA VAL A 81 8.46 8.29 -9.58
C VAL A 81 9.95 8.62 -9.55
N ARG A 82 10.70 8.03 -8.61
CA ARG A 82 12.17 8.17 -8.56
C ARG A 82 12.87 7.60 -9.79
N HIS A 83 12.41 6.46 -10.29
CA HIS A 83 12.94 5.88 -11.53
C HIS A 83 12.76 6.83 -12.72
N LEU A 84 11.57 7.42 -12.87
CA LEU A 84 11.29 8.41 -13.90
C LEU A 84 12.15 9.67 -13.74
N ASP A 85 12.30 10.17 -12.52
CA ASP A 85 13.16 11.33 -12.21
C ASP A 85 14.63 11.04 -12.54
N LYS A 86 15.12 9.85 -12.22
CA LYS A 86 16.49 9.42 -12.55
C LYS A 86 16.71 9.37 -14.06
N VAL A 87 15.81 8.72 -14.80
CA VAL A 87 15.86 8.64 -16.27
C VAL A 87 15.80 10.04 -16.90
N ALA A 88 14.99 10.96 -16.35
CA ALA A 88 14.89 12.33 -16.81
C ALA A 88 16.15 13.17 -16.51
N ARG A 89 16.80 12.95 -15.36
CA ARG A 89 18.05 13.61 -14.95
C ARG A 89 19.26 13.10 -15.72
N GLU A 90 19.29 11.84 -16.13
CA GLU A 90 20.37 11.27 -16.94
C GLU A 90 20.54 11.96 -18.31
N GLN A 91 19.53 12.69 -18.78
CA GLN A 91 19.52 13.37 -20.08
C GLN A 91 20.02 14.82 -20.07
N ARG A 92 20.42 15.40 -18.93
CA ARG A 92 20.88 16.81 -18.84
C ARG A 92 22.30 16.92 -18.24
N SER A 93 23.18 17.69 -18.87
CA SER A 93 24.57 17.89 -18.39
C SER A 93 24.67 18.51 -16.98
N ALA A 94 23.66 19.31 -16.58
CA ALA A 94 23.60 19.97 -15.27
C ALA A 94 23.32 19.03 -14.08
N SER A 95 22.86 17.79 -14.31
CA SER A 95 22.49 16.82 -13.27
C SER A 95 23.54 15.74 -13.02
N VAL A 96 24.67 15.77 -13.74
CA VAL A 96 25.73 14.74 -13.62
C VAL A 96 26.33 14.66 -12.22
N GLU A 97 26.55 15.82 -11.58
CA GLU A 97 27.07 15.88 -10.20
C GLU A 97 26.06 15.30 -9.20
N GLU A 98 24.78 15.66 -9.34
CA GLU A 98 23.71 15.15 -8.48
C GLU A 98 23.53 13.63 -8.62
N LEU A 99 23.49 13.13 -9.86
CA LEU A 99 23.38 11.70 -10.15
C LEU A 99 24.60 10.91 -9.63
N THR A 100 25.79 11.49 -9.73
CA THR A 100 27.00 10.89 -9.18
C THR A 100 26.94 10.82 -7.66
N ARG A 101 26.47 11.90 -7.02
CA ARG A 101 26.26 11.92 -5.56
C ARG A 101 25.22 10.87 -5.13
N GLU A 102 24.10 10.73 -5.84
CA GLU A 102 23.09 9.70 -5.56
C GLU A 102 23.63 8.28 -5.72
N ALA A 103 24.41 8.02 -6.78
CA ALA A 103 25.05 6.73 -7.01
C ALA A 103 26.04 6.37 -5.89
N GLN A 104 26.86 7.34 -5.47
CA GLN A 104 27.80 7.18 -4.36
C GLN A 104 27.09 6.96 -3.02
N GLN A 105 26.02 7.72 -2.76
CA GLN A 105 25.23 7.56 -1.54
C GLN A 105 24.59 6.18 -1.47
N ALA A 106 24.05 5.66 -2.58
CA ALA A 106 23.46 4.32 -2.61
C ALA A 106 24.49 3.22 -2.27
N ALA A 107 25.76 3.38 -2.66
CA ALA A 107 26.83 2.46 -2.27
C ALA A 107 27.15 2.55 -0.78
N VAL A 108 27.26 3.77 -0.23
CA VAL A 108 27.48 4.00 1.21
C VAL A 108 26.34 3.43 2.05
N ASP A 109 25.08 3.64 1.62
CA ASP A 109 23.90 3.12 2.32
C ASP A 109 23.88 1.59 2.36
N LEU A 110 24.37 0.93 1.31
CA LEU A 110 24.53 -0.54 1.27
C LEU A 110 25.68 -1.04 2.14
N GLU A 111 26.79 -0.32 2.18
CA GLU A 111 27.95 -0.66 3.03
C GLU A 111 27.60 -0.50 4.53
N GLY A 112 26.70 0.41 4.87
CA GLY A 112 26.24 0.68 6.23
C GLY A 112 24.84 0.16 6.57
N LEU A 113 24.27 -0.76 5.79
CA LEU A 113 22.87 -1.19 5.91
C LEU A 113 22.48 -1.65 7.32
N LEU A 114 23.36 -2.39 8.00
CA LEU A 114 23.15 -2.83 9.39
C LEU A 114 23.27 -1.64 10.35
N ILE A 115 24.39 -0.93 10.32
CA ILE A 115 24.71 0.12 11.29
C ILE A 115 23.68 1.25 11.25
N ASN A 116 23.24 1.64 10.05
CA ASN A 116 22.27 2.73 9.86
C ASN A 116 20.89 2.41 10.46
N SER A 117 20.57 1.13 10.69
CA SER A 117 19.29 0.72 11.30
C SER A 117 19.30 0.66 12.82
N LEU A 118 20.47 0.57 13.47
CA LEU A 118 20.59 0.33 14.92
C LEU A 118 20.10 1.49 15.80
N THR A 119 19.74 2.63 15.23
CA THR A 119 19.23 3.80 15.97
C THR A 119 17.71 3.90 15.97
N GLU A 120 17.02 3.06 15.19
CA GLU A 120 15.57 3.02 15.10
C GLU A 120 15.01 2.10 16.20
N ASP A 121 13.90 2.48 16.83
CA ASP A 121 13.17 1.58 17.75
C ASP A 121 12.21 0.73 16.91
N ASP A 122 12.49 -0.56 16.80
CA ASP A 122 11.71 -1.50 15.99
C ASP A 122 10.40 -1.96 16.67
N ALA A 123 10.14 -1.55 17.91
CA ALA A 123 8.90 -1.88 18.60
C ALA A 123 7.68 -1.27 17.89
N VAL A 124 6.66 -2.09 17.66
CA VAL A 124 5.43 -1.63 17.00
C VAL A 124 4.65 -0.69 17.93
N ASP A 125 4.48 0.56 17.52
CA ASP A 125 3.52 1.49 18.12
C ASP A 125 2.09 1.13 17.66
N TRP A 126 1.39 0.38 18.50
CA TRP A 126 0.00 -0.02 18.26
C TRP A 126 -0.96 1.15 18.04
N GLU A 127 -0.73 2.31 18.65
CA GLU A 127 -1.59 3.48 18.47
C GLU A 127 -1.33 4.18 17.15
N ALA A 128 -0.07 4.18 16.68
CA ALA A 128 0.31 4.72 15.38
C ALA A 128 -0.25 3.90 14.20
N ILE A 129 -0.41 2.57 14.37
CA ILE A 129 -0.97 1.68 13.33
C ILE A 129 -2.50 1.74 13.25
N LYS A 130 -3.18 2.17 14.30
CA LYS A 130 -4.64 2.33 14.26
C LYS A 130 -5.04 3.26 13.13
N ARG A 131 -6.17 2.94 12.48
CA ARG A 131 -6.80 3.87 11.55
C ARG A 131 -7.21 5.13 12.31
N GLN A 132 -6.60 6.25 11.96
CA GLN A 132 -6.91 7.59 12.50
C GLN A 132 -7.55 8.52 11.44
N ASP A 133 -7.69 8.05 10.21
CA ASP A 133 -8.24 8.79 9.07
C ASP A 133 -9.65 9.33 9.33
N SER A 134 -9.95 10.49 8.78
CA SER A 134 -11.26 11.14 8.85
C SER A 134 -12.02 10.91 7.55
N PHE A 135 -13.33 10.75 7.65
CA PHE A 135 -14.17 10.56 6.47
C PHE A 135 -14.18 11.83 5.61
N THR A 136 -13.71 11.68 4.37
CA THR A 136 -13.78 12.67 3.30
C THR A 136 -14.17 11.95 2.03
N VAL A 137 -15.08 12.55 1.26
CA VAL A 137 -15.53 11.99 -0.01
C VAL A 137 -15.63 13.11 -1.04
N ASP A 138 -15.19 12.85 -2.27
CA ASP A 138 -15.45 13.77 -3.37
C ASP A 138 -16.97 13.84 -3.60
N PRO A 139 -17.59 15.04 -3.65
CA PRO A 139 -19.01 15.20 -3.93
C PRO A 139 -19.53 14.38 -5.12
N GLN A 140 -18.71 14.15 -6.16
CA GLN A 140 -19.08 13.34 -7.33
C GLN A 140 -19.30 11.85 -7.00
N ASN A 141 -18.63 11.35 -5.96
CA ASN A 141 -18.67 9.95 -5.56
C ASN A 141 -19.79 9.65 -4.55
N ILE A 142 -20.51 10.66 -4.04
CA ILE A 142 -21.59 10.46 -3.05
C ILE A 142 -22.74 9.66 -3.66
N THR A 143 -23.14 10.02 -4.88
CA THR A 143 -24.24 9.37 -5.62
C THR A 143 -23.77 8.73 -6.92
N GLY A 144 -22.49 8.91 -7.29
CA GLY A 144 -21.94 8.54 -8.59
C GLY A 144 -22.42 9.43 -9.74
N GLN A 145 -23.06 10.56 -9.43
CA GLN A 145 -23.54 11.54 -10.39
C GLN A 145 -22.88 12.90 -10.17
N GLN A 146 -22.85 13.73 -11.21
CA GLN A 146 -22.34 15.08 -11.08
C GLN A 146 -23.22 15.88 -10.10
N PRO A 147 -22.63 16.53 -9.08
CA PRO A 147 -23.40 17.30 -8.11
C PRO A 147 -24.11 18.48 -8.77
N PRO A 148 -25.39 18.73 -8.46
CA PRO A 148 -26.07 19.91 -8.94
C PRO A 148 -25.40 21.19 -8.44
N ALA A 149 -25.22 22.17 -9.33
CA ALA A 149 -24.54 23.44 -9.02
C ALA A 149 -25.21 24.28 -7.91
N PHE A 150 -26.48 24.00 -7.59
CA PHE A 150 -27.20 24.70 -6.52
C PHE A 150 -26.91 24.15 -5.13
N ILE A 151 -26.21 23.00 -4.99
CA ILE A 151 -25.76 22.45 -3.71
C ILE A 151 -24.30 22.86 -3.49
N ARG A 152 -23.97 23.35 -2.29
CA ARG A 152 -22.58 23.55 -1.88
C ARG A 152 -22.17 22.51 -0.85
N PHE A 153 -20.94 22.05 -0.99
CA PHE A 153 -20.34 21.02 -0.16
C PHE A 153 -19.24 21.64 0.71
N ALA A 154 -19.07 21.12 1.93
CA ALA A 154 -17.92 21.39 2.77
C ALA A 154 -16.68 20.63 2.26
N GLU A 155 -15.50 20.92 2.81
CA GLU A 155 -14.23 20.29 2.42
C GLU A 155 -14.24 18.76 2.55
N ASN A 156 -14.94 18.22 3.54
CA ASN A 156 -15.11 16.77 3.74
C ASN A 156 -16.19 16.14 2.84
N GLY A 157 -16.73 16.89 1.88
CA GLY A 157 -17.78 16.44 0.98
C GLY A 157 -19.20 16.47 1.56
N LYS A 158 -19.40 16.97 2.79
CA LYS A 158 -20.76 17.05 3.37
C LYS A 158 -21.60 18.09 2.61
N PRO A 159 -22.83 17.77 2.15
CA PRO A 159 -23.77 18.78 1.68
C PRO A 159 -24.07 19.77 2.81
N ALA A 160 -23.69 21.04 2.62
CA ALA A 160 -23.76 22.05 3.67
C ALA A 160 -24.98 22.97 3.51
N LEU A 161 -25.29 23.33 2.26
CA LEU A 161 -26.42 24.21 1.94
C LEU A 161 -26.86 24.01 0.48
N PHE A 162 -28.09 24.42 0.19
CA PHE A 162 -28.61 24.49 -1.18
C PHE A 162 -29.24 25.86 -1.46
N THR A 163 -29.21 26.29 -2.73
CA THR A 163 -29.73 27.58 -3.17
C THR A 163 -31.14 27.45 -3.73
N ARG A 164 -32.10 28.12 -3.10
CA ARG A 164 -33.48 28.25 -3.61
C ARG A 164 -33.57 29.29 -4.73
N LEU A 165 -34.40 29.01 -5.73
CA LEU A 165 -34.86 29.99 -6.70
C LEU A 165 -35.73 31.06 -6.04
N TYR A 166 -35.69 32.26 -6.60
CA TYR A 166 -36.47 33.39 -6.14
C TYR A 166 -37.95 33.17 -6.40
N GLU A 167 -38.76 33.27 -5.33
CA GLU A 167 -40.21 33.30 -5.45
C GLU A 167 -40.67 34.75 -5.74
N PRO A 168 -41.30 35.02 -6.90
CA PRO A 168 -41.70 36.37 -7.26
C PRO A 168 -42.74 36.91 -6.26
N LYS A 169 -42.61 38.19 -5.91
CA LYS A 169 -43.56 38.87 -5.02
C LYS A 169 -44.90 39.06 -5.72
N GLN A 170 -45.99 38.80 -5.01
CA GLN A 170 -47.34 39.00 -5.50
C GLN A 170 -47.54 40.45 -6.00
N PRO A 171 -48.10 40.65 -7.21
CA PRO A 171 -48.40 41.98 -7.71
C PRO A 171 -49.45 42.63 -6.80
N GLN A 172 -49.28 43.93 -6.55
CA GLN A 172 -50.20 44.72 -5.73
C GLN A 172 -50.91 45.73 -6.60
N LEU A 173 -52.25 45.76 -6.55
CA LEU A 173 -53.07 46.66 -7.36
C LEU A 173 -52.66 48.14 -7.19
N ALA A 174 -52.26 48.53 -5.98
CA ALA A 174 -51.79 49.88 -5.68
C ALA A 174 -50.48 50.23 -6.41
N LYS A 175 -49.56 49.27 -6.59
CA LYS A 175 -48.30 49.47 -7.32
C LYS A 175 -48.55 49.55 -8.82
N VAL A 176 -49.36 48.64 -9.36
CA VAL A 176 -49.78 48.66 -10.78
C VAL A 176 -50.46 50.00 -11.11
N LYS A 177 -51.37 50.48 -10.26
CA LYS A 177 -52.01 51.80 -10.43
C LYS A 177 -51.02 52.97 -10.51
N LYS A 178 -49.91 52.94 -9.76
CA LYS A 178 -48.91 54.01 -9.75
C LYS A 178 -48.08 54.08 -11.03
N GLU A 179 -48.03 53.01 -11.82
CA GLU A 179 -47.33 52.97 -13.11
C GLU A 179 -48.12 53.65 -14.24
N PHE A 180 -49.42 53.92 -14.04
CA PHE A 180 -50.25 54.65 -14.99
C PHE A 180 -50.30 56.15 -14.65
N SER A 181 -50.23 57.00 -15.68
CA SER A 181 -50.39 58.46 -15.55
C SER A 181 -51.73 58.83 -14.89
N ILE A 182 -51.77 59.96 -14.19
CA ILE A 182 -52.92 60.48 -13.43
C ILE A 182 -54.18 60.53 -14.32
N PHE A 183 -54.06 60.98 -15.57
CA PHE A 183 -55.17 61.00 -16.53
C PHE A 183 -55.68 59.59 -16.88
N LYS A 184 -54.78 58.61 -17.11
CA LYS A 184 -55.18 57.21 -17.36
C LYS A 184 -55.79 56.54 -16.12
N ARG A 185 -55.39 56.93 -14.91
CA ARG A 185 -55.96 56.39 -13.65
C ARG A 185 -57.42 56.78 -13.45
N ILE A 186 -57.80 57.98 -13.90
CA ILE A 186 -59.16 58.53 -13.73
C ILE A 186 -60.10 58.01 -14.82
N PHE A 187 -59.63 57.90 -16.08
CA PHE A 187 -60.48 57.54 -17.21
C PHE A 187 -60.46 56.06 -17.62
N ASN A 188 -59.41 55.29 -17.26
CA ASN A 188 -59.19 53.93 -17.79
C ASN A 188 -59.13 52.82 -16.70
N GLY A 189 -60.04 52.86 -15.73
CA GLY A 189 -60.06 51.90 -14.61
C GLY A 189 -60.20 50.42 -15.00
N LYS A 190 -60.93 50.11 -16.09
CA LYS A 190 -61.05 48.74 -16.62
C LYS A 190 -59.71 48.20 -17.15
N LEU A 191 -58.92 49.04 -17.82
CA LEU A 191 -57.60 48.66 -18.34
C LEU A 191 -56.61 48.34 -17.21
N ILE A 192 -56.65 49.11 -16.12
CA ILE A 192 -55.77 48.86 -14.95
C ILE A 192 -56.12 47.55 -14.25
N ARG A 193 -57.43 47.23 -14.13
CA ARG A 193 -57.87 45.93 -13.58
C ARG A 193 -57.45 44.76 -14.48
N ALA A 194 -57.66 44.87 -15.79
CA ALA A 194 -57.23 43.84 -16.74
C ALA A 194 -55.70 43.61 -16.71
N GLU A 195 -54.90 44.67 -16.61
CA GLU A 195 -53.44 44.54 -16.49
C GLU A 195 -53.02 43.93 -15.15
N PHE A 196 -53.69 44.28 -14.06
CA PHE A 196 -53.47 43.64 -12.76
C PHE A 196 -53.82 42.15 -12.77
N GLU A 197 -54.98 41.78 -13.33
CA GLU A 197 -55.42 40.39 -13.47
C GLU A 197 -54.44 39.59 -14.34
N ARG A 198 -53.93 40.17 -15.44
CA ARG A 198 -52.89 39.55 -16.27
C ARG A 198 -51.61 39.29 -15.47
N ARG A 199 -51.07 40.31 -14.79
CA ARG A 199 -49.85 40.16 -13.97
C ARG A 199 -50.04 39.19 -12.81
N HIS A 200 -51.24 39.14 -12.25
CA HIS A 200 -51.58 38.21 -11.16
C HIS A 200 -51.61 36.77 -11.66
N LYS A 201 -52.23 36.49 -12.82
CA LYS A 201 -52.13 35.17 -13.48
C LYS A 201 -50.70 34.79 -13.84
N ASP A 202 -49.92 35.71 -14.42
CA ASP A 202 -48.51 35.47 -14.75
C ASP A 202 -47.68 35.18 -13.48
N TRP A 203 -48.00 35.84 -12.36
CA TRP A 203 -47.38 35.61 -11.08
C TRP A 203 -47.75 34.24 -10.49
N GLU A 204 -49.02 33.82 -10.56
CA GLU A 204 -49.48 32.51 -10.09
C GLU A 204 -48.73 31.37 -10.78
N VAL A 205 -48.55 31.46 -12.10
CA VAL A 205 -47.77 30.46 -12.85
C VAL A 205 -46.31 30.46 -12.40
N LYS A 206 -45.67 31.63 -12.37
CA LYS A 206 -44.24 31.75 -12.02
C LYS A 206 -43.93 31.34 -10.58
N ILE A 207 -44.82 31.61 -9.63
CA ILE A 207 -44.60 31.23 -8.23
C ILE A 207 -44.77 29.73 -8.03
N GLU A 208 -45.72 29.09 -8.72
CA GLU A 208 -45.88 27.63 -8.66
C GLU A 208 -44.70 26.91 -9.32
N GLU A 209 -44.21 27.40 -10.45
CA GLU A 209 -42.97 26.91 -11.07
C GLU A 209 -41.77 27.05 -10.11
N ALA A 210 -41.53 28.24 -9.55
CA ALA A 210 -40.43 28.48 -8.61
C ALA A 210 -40.52 27.60 -7.36
N ARG A 211 -41.73 27.38 -6.84
CA ARG A 211 -41.97 26.51 -5.68
C ARG A 211 -41.75 25.04 -6.00
N ARG A 212 -42.19 24.57 -7.18
CA ARG A 212 -41.94 23.20 -7.63
C ARG A 212 -40.44 22.94 -7.76
N ASP A 213 -39.73 23.82 -8.46
CA ASP A 213 -38.29 23.69 -8.66
C ASP A 213 -37.53 23.79 -7.30
N ASN A 214 -38.00 24.61 -6.37
CA ASN A 214 -37.45 24.66 -5.01
C ASN A 214 -37.64 23.36 -4.22
N ARG A 215 -38.79 22.69 -4.36
CA ARG A 215 -39.03 21.37 -3.76
C ARG A 215 -38.08 20.33 -4.37
N GLU A 216 -37.94 20.30 -5.69
CA GLU A 216 -37.01 19.39 -6.37
C GLU A 216 -35.56 19.60 -5.91
N ARG A 217 -35.12 20.85 -5.73
CA ARG A 217 -33.79 21.18 -5.19
C ARG A 217 -33.59 20.70 -3.75
N GLU A 218 -34.62 20.86 -2.91
CA GLU A 218 -34.61 20.42 -1.52
C GLU A 218 -34.58 18.88 -1.42
N GLU A 219 -35.36 18.19 -2.25
CA GLU A 219 -35.33 16.73 -2.38
C GLU A 219 -33.96 16.23 -2.83
N ALA A 220 -33.38 16.84 -3.87
CA ALA A 220 -32.04 16.52 -4.32
C ALA A 220 -30.99 16.71 -3.21
N TYR A 221 -31.06 17.83 -2.48
CA TYR A 221 -30.19 18.07 -1.31
C TYR A 221 -30.32 16.95 -0.27
N HIS A 222 -31.53 16.53 0.07
CA HIS A 222 -31.77 15.45 1.03
C HIS A 222 -31.35 14.06 0.52
N ILE A 223 -31.35 13.81 -0.79
CA ILE A 223 -30.78 12.60 -1.38
C ILE A 223 -29.26 12.58 -1.16
N TYR A 224 -28.57 13.66 -1.51
CA TYR A 224 -27.12 13.77 -1.30
C TYR A 224 -26.74 13.69 0.18
N LEU A 225 -27.51 14.32 1.07
CA LEU A 225 -27.23 14.30 2.51
C LEU A 225 -27.35 12.88 3.08
N ARG A 226 -28.41 12.15 2.75
CA ARG A 226 -28.60 10.76 3.21
C ARG A 226 -27.52 9.83 2.67
N ALA A 227 -27.18 9.93 1.39
CA ALA A 227 -26.11 9.13 0.80
C ALA A 227 -24.75 9.41 1.47
N TRP A 228 -24.45 10.68 1.76
CA TRP A 228 -23.24 11.04 2.51
C TRP A 228 -23.25 10.48 3.94
N GLU A 229 -24.39 10.52 4.64
CA GLU A 229 -24.54 9.95 5.99
C GLU A 229 -24.35 8.43 6.01
N GLU A 230 -24.87 7.72 5.00
CA GLU A 230 -24.69 6.29 4.82
C GLU A 230 -23.21 5.93 4.59
N LEU A 231 -22.54 6.63 3.66
CA LEU A 231 -21.11 6.43 3.38
C LEU A 231 -20.26 6.72 4.63
N LYS A 232 -20.56 7.81 5.34
CA LYS A 232 -19.86 8.15 6.59
C LYS A 232 -20.04 7.06 7.64
N THR A 233 -21.27 6.58 7.84
CA THR A 233 -21.58 5.53 8.81
C THR A 233 -20.83 4.24 8.47
N GLN A 234 -20.81 3.87 7.19
CA GLN A 234 -20.07 2.69 6.73
C GLN A 234 -18.56 2.84 6.97
N PHE A 235 -17.99 4.01 6.65
CA PHE A 235 -16.58 4.31 6.91
C PHE A 235 -16.23 4.25 8.40
N GLU A 236 -17.05 4.88 9.27
CA GLU A 236 -16.82 4.87 10.73
C GLU A 236 -16.90 3.46 11.30
N LYS A 237 -17.82 2.64 10.78
CA LYS A 237 -17.93 1.22 11.13
C LYS A 237 -16.69 0.43 10.69
N GLU A 238 -16.26 0.58 9.44
CA GLU A 238 -15.05 -0.09 8.94
C GLU A 238 -13.80 0.31 9.73
N LYS A 239 -13.67 1.60 10.07
CA LYS A 239 -12.61 2.11 10.92
C LYS A 239 -12.64 1.46 12.32
N ALA A 240 -13.82 1.39 12.93
CA ALA A 240 -14.00 0.76 14.24
C ALA A 240 -13.68 -0.75 14.20
N ASP A 241 -14.16 -1.46 13.17
CA ASP A 241 -13.92 -2.90 12.98
C ASP A 241 -12.43 -3.20 12.72
N SER A 242 -11.74 -2.38 11.92
CA SER A 242 -10.28 -2.49 11.74
C SER A 242 -9.52 -2.27 13.04
N ASN A 243 -9.86 -1.22 13.80
CA ASN A 243 -9.19 -0.92 15.06
C ASN A 243 -9.48 -1.99 16.13
N ALA A 244 -10.69 -2.53 16.18
CA ALA A 244 -11.04 -3.64 17.08
C ALA A 244 -10.26 -4.93 16.73
N THR A 245 -10.05 -5.21 15.44
CA THR A 245 -9.20 -6.32 14.99
C THR A 245 -7.75 -6.16 15.44
N LEU A 246 -7.19 -4.95 15.31
CA LEU A 246 -5.83 -4.65 15.80
C LEU A 246 -5.71 -4.84 17.32
N GLU A 247 -6.74 -4.44 18.08
CA GLU A 247 -6.79 -4.66 19.52
C GLU A 247 -6.83 -6.15 19.91
N ASP A 248 -7.59 -6.97 19.16
CA ASP A 248 -7.58 -8.43 19.35
C ASP A 248 -6.19 -9.03 19.07
N ILE A 249 -5.52 -8.60 18.00
CA ILE A 249 -4.15 -9.02 17.68
C ILE A 249 -3.20 -8.64 18.82
N ARG A 250 -3.27 -7.39 19.30
CA ARG A 250 -2.46 -6.91 20.42
C ARG A 250 -2.66 -7.78 21.67
N LEU A 251 -3.90 -8.11 22.02
CA LEU A 251 -4.21 -8.97 23.16
C LEU A 251 -3.68 -10.40 22.96
N ARG A 252 -3.86 -10.98 21.76
CA ARG A 252 -3.30 -12.31 21.45
C ARG A 252 -1.77 -12.33 21.47
N TYR A 253 -1.14 -11.25 21.01
CA TYR A 253 0.31 -11.06 21.06
C TYR A 253 0.78 -11.05 22.52
N GLN A 254 0.19 -10.21 23.39
CA GLN A 254 0.49 -10.18 24.82
C GLN A 254 0.34 -11.54 25.51
N ASN A 255 -0.60 -12.37 25.04
CA ASN A 255 -0.83 -13.74 25.52
C ASN A 255 0.03 -14.80 24.79
N LYS A 256 1.08 -14.40 24.07
CA LYS A 256 2.04 -15.25 23.33
C LYS A 256 1.39 -16.27 22.42
N LYS A 257 0.27 -15.92 21.77
CA LYS A 257 -0.41 -16.82 20.83
C LYS A 257 0.42 -16.94 19.54
N PRO A 258 0.72 -18.16 19.04
CA PRO A 258 1.70 -18.34 17.95
C PRO A 258 1.44 -17.48 16.71
N ARG A 259 0.21 -17.47 16.20
CA ARG A 259 -0.16 -16.65 15.04
C ARG A 259 -0.03 -15.14 15.30
N ALA A 260 -0.25 -14.69 16.53
CA ALA A 260 -0.12 -13.27 16.85
C ALA A 260 1.35 -12.84 16.96
N ILE A 261 2.26 -13.75 17.35
CA ILE A 261 3.70 -13.51 17.27
C ILE A 261 4.12 -13.38 15.79
N GLU A 262 3.66 -14.29 14.93
CA GLU A 262 3.90 -14.20 13.48
C GLU A 262 3.37 -12.89 12.88
N GLU A 263 2.13 -12.51 13.21
CA GLU A 263 1.49 -11.24 12.78
C GLU A 263 2.27 -10.02 13.28
N TYR A 264 2.77 -10.04 14.52
CA TYR A 264 3.58 -8.96 15.09
C TYR A 264 4.92 -8.81 14.36
N CYS A 265 5.67 -9.91 14.23
CA CYS A 265 6.96 -9.91 13.55
C CYS A 265 6.82 -9.52 12.06
N ASP A 266 5.69 -9.86 11.42
CA ASP A 266 5.38 -9.39 10.07
C ASP A 266 5.17 -7.88 10.02
N LEU A 267 4.54 -7.26 11.02
CA LEU A 267 4.41 -5.81 11.12
C LEU A 267 5.77 -5.12 11.29
N VAL A 268 6.63 -5.67 12.15
CA VAL A 268 8.01 -5.18 12.38
C VAL A 268 8.77 -5.13 11.06
N LEU A 269 8.88 -6.26 10.37
CA LEU A 269 9.63 -6.35 9.11
C LEU A 269 9.00 -5.51 7.97
N ASN A 270 7.69 -5.26 7.99
CA ASN A 270 7.04 -4.36 7.03
C ASN A 270 7.37 -2.88 7.28
N HIS A 271 7.72 -2.50 8.51
CA HIS A 271 8.11 -1.13 8.85
C HIS A 271 9.60 -0.86 8.61
N SER A 272 10.43 -1.90 8.61
CA SER A 272 11.87 -1.81 8.34
C SER A 272 12.20 -1.11 7.01
N ALA A 273 13.00 -0.06 7.08
CA ALA A 273 13.42 0.70 5.90
C ALA A 273 14.60 0.02 5.16
N TYR A 274 14.34 -0.52 3.97
CA TYR A 274 15.37 -1.04 3.06
C TYR A 274 15.42 -0.22 1.76
N PRO A 275 16.59 -0.21 1.06
CA PRO A 275 16.68 0.40 -0.25
C PRO A 275 15.67 -0.17 -1.26
N ASP A 276 15.32 0.66 -2.23
CA ASP A 276 14.21 0.44 -3.16
C ASP A 276 14.34 -0.77 -4.10
N PHE A 277 15.50 -1.42 -4.16
CA PHE A 277 15.69 -2.63 -4.99
C PHE A 277 15.63 -3.91 -4.15
N PHE A 278 15.51 -3.83 -2.82
CA PHE A 278 15.38 -5.02 -1.99
C PHE A 278 13.99 -5.65 -2.14
N PRO A 279 13.92 -6.99 -2.24
CA PRO A 279 12.68 -7.70 -2.08
C PRO A 279 12.16 -7.54 -0.64
N HIS A 280 10.88 -7.23 -0.50
CA HIS A 280 10.20 -7.08 0.80
C HIS A 280 9.23 -8.24 0.98
N SER A 281 9.77 -9.46 1.03
CA SER A 281 8.98 -10.69 1.02
C SER A 281 9.63 -11.72 1.95
N TRP A 282 8.85 -12.25 2.87
CA TRP A 282 9.30 -13.23 3.85
C TRP A 282 8.13 -14.14 4.25
N HIS A 283 8.48 -15.28 4.85
CA HIS A 283 7.53 -16.21 5.46
C HIS A 283 7.97 -16.48 6.90
N LEU A 284 7.01 -16.45 7.82
CA LEU A 284 7.25 -16.60 9.25
C LEU A 284 6.53 -17.84 9.79
N GLU A 285 7.17 -18.54 10.71
CA GLU A 285 6.55 -19.57 11.54
C GLU A 285 7.09 -19.48 12.96
N TYR A 286 6.20 -19.34 13.93
CA TYR A 286 6.56 -19.33 15.34
C TYR A 286 6.26 -20.68 16.00
N ARG A 287 7.29 -21.28 16.60
CA ARG A 287 7.23 -22.56 17.31
C ARG A 287 7.25 -22.31 18.81
N SER A 288 6.06 -22.27 19.41
CA SER A 288 5.89 -21.96 20.84
C SER A 288 6.58 -22.92 21.80
N ALA A 289 6.79 -24.19 21.40
CA ALA A 289 7.49 -25.16 22.26
C ALA A 289 8.97 -24.82 22.47
N GLU A 290 9.58 -24.09 21.52
CA GLU A 290 11.00 -23.74 21.52
C GLU A 290 11.22 -22.21 21.62
N ALA A 291 10.14 -21.42 21.69
CA ALA A 291 10.17 -19.97 21.51
C ALA A 291 10.99 -19.53 20.29
N LEU A 292 10.88 -20.31 19.19
CA LEU A 292 11.68 -20.14 17.97
C LEU A 292 10.85 -19.51 16.86
N LEU A 293 11.32 -18.40 16.31
CA LEU A 293 10.79 -17.81 15.09
C LEU A 293 11.64 -18.23 13.88
N VAL A 294 11.03 -18.89 12.91
CA VAL A 294 11.67 -19.26 11.64
C VAL A 294 11.29 -18.24 10.57
N VAL A 295 12.28 -17.71 9.86
CA VAL A 295 12.15 -16.63 8.87
C VAL A 295 12.78 -17.10 7.56
N ASP A 296 11.96 -17.34 6.56
CA ASP A 296 12.39 -17.50 5.16
C ASP A 296 12.33 -16.11 4.51
N TYR A 297 13.47 -15.46 4.31
CA TYR A 297 13.57 -14.06 3.84
C TYR A 297 14.10 -14.01 2.40
N ASP A 298 13.39 -13.33 1.50
CA ASP A 298 13.89 -13.09 0.15
C ASP A 298 15.01 -12.03 0.18
N LEU A 299 16.19 -12.37 -0.34
CA LEU A 299 17.34 -11.51 -0.54
C LEU A 299 17.35 -10.99 -1.99
N PRO A 300 17.93 -9.79 -2.24
CA PRO A 300 18.14 -9.32 -3.61
C PRO A 300 19.05 -10.29 -4.37
N VAL A 301 19.06 -10.23 -5.70
CA VAL A 301 20.12 -10.86 -6.51
C VAL A 301 21.19 -9.83 -6.87
N LEU A 302 22.38 -10.30 -7.27
CA LEU A 302 23.51 -9.41 -7.62
C LEU A 302 23.12 -8.35 -8.66
N ASP A 303 22.26 -8.70 -9.61
CA ASP A 303 21.81 -7.80 -10.69
C ASP A 303 20.85 -6.70 -10.20
N ASP A 304 20.27 -6.83 -9.00
CA ASP A 304 19.40 -5.82 -8.40
C ASP A 304 20.20 -4.69 -7.75
N LEU A 305 21.49 -4.92 -7.44
CA LEU A 305 22.33 -3.93 -6.78
C LEU A 305 22.66 -2.74 -7.70
N PRO A 306 22.74 -1.51 -7.16
CA PRO A 306 23.17 -0.34 -7.91
C PRO A 306 24.58 -0.55 -8.45
N SER A 307 24.69 -0.68 -9.78
CA SER A 307 25.96 -0.96 -10.46
C SER A 307 26.69 0.29 -10.93
N VAL A 308 26.04 1.46 -10.89
CA VAL A 308 26.60 2.73 -11.35
C VAL A 308 27.44 3.35 -10.22
N ALA A 309 28.69 3.70 -10.53
CA ALA A 309 29.61 4.37 -9.62
C ALA A 309 29.60 5.89 -9.79
N ALA A 310 29.49 6.36 -11.03
CA ALA A 310 29.47 7.79 -11.35
C ALA A 310 28.92 8.04 -12.75
N TYR A 311 28.52 9.28 -13.00
CA TYR A 311 28.21 9.78 -14.33
C TYR A 311 29.30 10.79 -14.73
N ALA A 312 29.65 10.84 -16.01
CA ALA A 312 30.57 11.84 -16.52
C ALA A 312 30.02 12.46 -17.80
N TYR A 313 30.16 13.77 -17.94
CA TYR A 313 29.76 14.47 -19.15
C TYR A 313 30.93 14.58 -20.13
N VAL A 314 30.76 14.05 -21.34
CA VAL A 314 31.75 14.11 -22.41
C VAL A 314 31.38 15.28 -23.33
N LYS A 315 32.06 16.41 -23.12
CA LYS A 315 31.79 17.67 -23.82
C LYS A 315 31.95 17.58 -25.36
N SER A 316 32.85 16.72 -25.85
CA SER A 316 33.10 16.57 -27.29
C SER A 316 31.97 15.88 -28.04
N GLU A 317 31.17 15.08 -27.34
CA GLU A 317 30.09 14.26 -27.89
C GLU A 317 28.71 14.70 -27.36
N ASP A 318 28.69 15.73 -26.51
CA ASP A 318 27.51 16.24 -25.79
C ASP A 318 26.69 15.11 -25.15
N GLN A 319 27.37 14.15 -24.51
CA GLN A 319 26.73 12.96 -23.94
C GLN A 319 27.16 12.69 -22.51
N VAL A 320 26.24 12.10 -21.73
CA VAL A 320 26.54 11.58 -20.40
C VAL A 320 26.94 10.11 -20.52
N ILE A 321 28.13 9.77 -20.04
CA ILE A 321 28.62 8.40 -19.95
C ILE A 321 28.43 7.86 -18.53
N VAL A 322 28.05 6.59 -18.43
CA VAL A 322 27.86 5.88 -17.16
C VAL A 322 29.14 5.12 -16.83
N ARG A 323 29.73 5.41 -15.67
CA ARG A 323 30.84 4.62 -15.11
C ARG A 323 30.28 3.64 -14.09
N ARG A 324 30.50 2.35 -14.31
CA ARG A 324 30.05 1.28 -13.42
C ARG A 324 31.14 0.86 -12.45
N HIS A 325 30.72 0.32 -11.31
CA HIS A 325 31.63 -0.35 -10.39
C HIS A 325 32.25 -1.59 -11.05
N PRO A 326 33.50 -1.96 -10.70
CA PRO A 326 34.08 -3.22 -11.10
C PRO A 326 33.24 -4.41 -10.62
N ALA A 327 33.18 -5.49 -11.41
CA ALA A 327 32.42 -6.68 -11.04
C ALA A 327 32.85 -7.30 -9.71
N GLU A 328 34.15 -7.26 -9.39
CA GLU A 328 34.67 -7.75 -8.11
C GLU A 328 34.18 -6.93 -6.91
N TYR A 329 34.06 -5.60 -7.07
CA TYR A 329 33.49 -4.73 -6.05
C TYR A 329 32.02 -5.10 -5.78
N LEU A 330 31.22 -5.23 -6.84
CA LEU A 330 29.80 -5.59 -6.71
C LEU A 330 29.59 -6.96 -6.05
N ARG A 331 30.44 -7.95 -6.37
CA ARG A 331 30.40 -9.27 -5.72
C ARG A 331 30.69 -9.20 -4.22
N LYS A 332 31.71 -8.43 -3.81
CA LYS A 332 32.04 -8.23 -2.39
C LYS A 332 30.94 -7.45 -1.66
N LEU A 333 30.40 -6.42 -2.29
CA LEU A 333 29.29 -5.63 -1.76
C LEU A 333 28.05 -6.51 -1.57
N TYR A 334 27.70 -7.34 -2.56
CA TYR A 334 26.58 -8.27 -2.47
C TYR A 334 26.71 -9.25 -1.30
N ASP A 335 27.87 -9.90 -1.17
CA ASP A 335 28.12 -10.82 -0.05
C ASP A 335 27.94 -10.08 1.28
N SER A 336 28.54 -8.89 1.43
CA SER A 336 28.40 -8.05 2.62
C SER A 336 26.94 -7.71 2.92
N VAL A 337 26.19 -7.25 1.92
CA VAL A 337 24.77 -6.90 2.02
C VAL A 337 23.95 -8.09 2.55
N CYS A 338 24.16 -9.30 2.03
CA CYS A 338 23.41 -10.47 2.48
C CYS A 338 23.65 -10.78 3.96
N TYR A 339 24.91 -10.69 4.43
CA TYR A 339 25.22 -10.87 5.86
C TYR A 339 24.64 -9.74 6.72
N GLN A 340 24.68 -8.49 6.24
CA GLN A 340 24.09 -7.35 6.94
C GLN A 340 22.57 -7.50 7.09
N VAL A 341 21.85 -7.85 6.01
CA VAL A 341 20.40 -8.11 6.05
C VAL A 341 20.08 -9.21 7.06
N CYS A 342 20.85 -10.30 7.06
CA CYS A 342 20.64 -11.41 7.98
C CYS A 342 20.74 -10.97 9.45
N LEU A 343 21.81 -10.26 9.82
CA LEU A 343 22.00 -9.80 11.19
C LEU A 343 20.99 -8.71 11.57
N ARG A 344 20.71 -7.79 10.65
CA ARG A 344 19.72 -6.72 10.84
C ARG A 344 18.34 -7.30 11.11
N THR A 345 17.88 -8.23 10.27
CA THR A 345 16.57 -8.89 10.45
C THR A 345 16.47 -9.58 11.82
N ILE A 346 17.53 -10.28 12.25
CA ILE A 346 17.55 -10.94 13.56
C ILE A 346 17.51 -9.91 14.70
N HIS A 347 18.24 -8.80 14.56
CA HIS A 347 18.24 -7.71 15.53
C HIS A 347 16.85 -7.07 15.66
N GLU A 348 16.24 -6.66 14.54
CA GLU A 348 14.91 -6.03 14.48
C GLU A 348 13.85 -6.93 15.16
N LEU A 349 13.90 -8.24 14.92
CA LEU A 349 12.98 -9.22 15.51
C LEU A 349 13.20 -9.45 17.00
N PHE A 350 14.43 -9.33 17.49
CA PHE A 350 14.72 -9.43 18.92
C PHE A 350 14.39 -8.14 19.67
N GLU A 351 14.78 -6.99 19.13
CA GLU A 351 14.57 -5.68 19.75
C GLU A 351 13.08 -5.35 19.87
N SER A 352 12.31 -5.59 18.81
CA SER A 352 10.88 -5.34 18.80
C SER A 352 10.08 -6.22 19.77
N ASP A 353 10.60 -7.36 20.25
CA ASP A 353 9.85 -8.30 21.09
C ASP A 353 9.82 -7.87 22.57
N VAL A 354 8.96 -6.90 22.86
CA VAL A 354 8.79 -6.30 24.20
C VAL A 354 8.18 -7.25 25.25
N ILE A 355 7.62 -8.39 24.85
CA ILE A 355 7.00 -9.38 25.75
C ILE A 355 7.87 -10.61 26.00
N GLY A 356 9.05 -10.68 25.38
CA GLY A 356 9.97 -11.82 25.46
C GLY A 356 9.33 -13.13 25.02
N ALA A 357 8.69 -13.15 23.84
CA ALA A 357 8.12 -14.35 23.25
C ALA A 357 9.13 -15.16 22.40
N VAL A 358 10.16 -14.53 21.87
CA VAL A 358 11.12 -15.13 20.93
C VAL A 358 12.47 -15.29 21.61
N ASP A 359 12.88 -16.52 21.92
CA ASP A 359 14.19 -16.83 22.50
C ASP A 359 15.24 -17.14 21.43
N ALA A 360 14.80 -17.49 20.22
CA ALA A 360 15.68 -17.74 19.09
C ALA A 360 15.04 -17.37 17.76
N VAL A 361 15.88 -16.96 16.80
CA VAL A 361 15.49 -16.74 15.40
C VAL A 361 16.30 -17.67 14.50
N ALA A 362 15.62 -18.39 13.62
CA ALA A 362 16.24 -19.10 12.50
C ALA A 362 15.98 -18.32 11.21
N PHE A 363 17.02 -17.76 10.61
CA PHE A 363 16.95 -17.00 9.38
C PHE A 363 17.44 -17.85 8.20
N ASN A 364 16.67 -17.87 7.11
CA ASN A 364 16.99 -18.51 5.84
C ASN A 364 16.94 -17.46 4.72
N GLY A 365 18.10 -17.09 4.20
CA GLY A 365 18.22 -16.15 3.09
C GLY A 365 17.97 -16.85 1.75
N MET A 366 16.93 -16.44 1.04
CA MET A 366 16.49 -17.03 -0.22
C MET A 366 16.71 -16.08 -1.39
N VAL A 367 17.13 -16.61 -2.53
CA VAL A 367 17.17 -15.85 -3.78
C VAL A 367 16.23 -16.48 -4.79
N ARG A 368 15.56 -15.64 -5.57
CA ARG A 368 14.68 -16.06 -6.66
C ARG A 368 15.41 -15.86 -7.98
N VAL A 369 15.81 -16.96 -8.61
CA VAL A 369 16.55 -16.93 -9.87
C VAL A 369 15.61 -17.28 -11.02
N PHE A 370 15.58 -16.43 -12.03
CA PHE A 370 14.85 -16.69 -13.27
C PHE A 370 15.69 -17.58 -14.19
N LYS A 371 15.14 -18.72 -14.59
CA LYS A 371 15.73 -19.57 -15.65
C LYS A 371 15.09 -19.20 -17.00
N SER A 372 15.87 -18.52 -17.85
CA SER A 372 15.41 -17.95 -19.12
C SER A 372 14.93 -18.98 -20.15
N ASP A 373 15.37 -20.23 -20.01
CA ASP A 373 15.03 -21.35 -20.91
C ASP A 373 13.65 -21.95 -20.61
N GLN A 374 13.10 -21.77 -19.41
CA GLN A 374 11.88 -22.47 -18.97
C GLN A 374 10.80 -21.54 -18.41
N ASN A 375 11.08 -20.23 -18.26
CA ASN A 375 10.19 -19.28 -17.57
C ASN A 375 9.83 -19.74 -16.14
N ILE A 376 10.70 -20.54 -15.51
CA ILE A 376 10.54 -21.07 -14.16
C ILE A 376 11.35 -20.20 -13.19
N LYS A 377 10.70 -19.82 -12.08
CA LYS A 377 11.36 -19.19 -10.92
C LYS A 377 11.88 -20.30 -10.01
N GLU A 378 13.19 -20.37 -9.83
CA GLU A 378 13.81 -21.27 -8.86
C GLU A 378 14.11 -20.51 -7.56
N ILE A 379 13.64 -21.04 -6.43
CA ILE A 379 13.93 -20.48 -5.09
C ILE A 379 15.08 -21.27 -4.48
N LYS A 380 16.18 -20.58 -4.18
CA LYS A 380 17.37 -21.19 -3.56
C LYS A 380 17.63 -20.57 -2.19
N VAL A 381 17.82 -21.39 -1.17
CA VAL A 381 18.34 -20.91 0.12
C VAL A 381 19.87 -20.87 0.00
N ILE A 382 20.47 -19.69 0.17
CA ILE A 382 21.92 -19.48 -0.03
C ILE A 382 22.67 -19.25 1.29
N MET A 383 21.94 -18.92 2.35
CA MET A 383 22.47 -18.83 3.70
C MET A 383 21.41 -19.22 4.73
N SER A 384 21.84 -19.78 5.86
CA SER A 384 20.96 -20.11 6.97
C SER A 384 21.69 -20.01 8.31
N VAL A 385 21.04 -19.45 9.34
CA VAL A 385 21.60 -19.34 10.68
C VAL A 385 20.51 -19.47 11.73
N ARG A 386 20.85 -20.03 12.90
CA ARG A 386 20.00 -20.02 14.09
C ARG A 386 20.71 -19.26 15.20
N ALA A 387 20.16 -18.11 15.59
CA ALA A 387 20.68 -17.29 16.67
C ALA A 387 19.79 -17.43 17.91
N ALA A 388 20.40 -17.73 19.06
CA ALA A 388 19.74 -17.59 20.35
C ALA A 388 19.87 -16.14 20.83
N ARG A 389 18.82 -15.60 21.44
CA ARG A 389 18.72 -14.20 21.86
C ARG A 389 19.88 -13.79 22.76
N ASP A 390 20.13 -14.56 23.80
CA ASP A 390 21.21 -14.35 24.77
C ASP A 390 22.57 -14.24 24.08
N ARG A 391 22.88 -15.20 23.22
CA ARG A 391 24.14 -15.23 22.49
C ARG A 391 24.26 -14.11 21.45
N PHE A 392 23.14 -13.70 20.86
CA PHE A 392 23.12 -12.62 19.87
C PHE A 392 23.36 -11.25 20.53
N HIS A 393 22.80 -11.01 21.71
CA HIS A 393 23.03 -9.77 22.46
C HIS A 393 24.45 -9.63 23.04
N ASP A 394 25.26 -10.69 23.05
CA ASP A 394 26.70 -10.59 23.37
C ASP A 394 27.49 -9.78 22.33
N PHE A 395 26.95 -9.63 21.10
CA PHE A 395 27.62 -8.90 20.02
C PHE A 395 27.27 -7.41 20.04
N ASP A 396 28.29 -6.56 20.02
CA ASP A 396 28.12 -5.13 19.73
C ASP A 396 28.03 -4.93 18.21
N LEU A 397 26.80 -4.88 17.69
CA LEU A 397 26.52 -4.78 16.24
C LEU A 397 27.10 -3.52 15.59
N THR A 398 27.47 -2.49 16.36
CA THR A 398 28.11 -1.27 15.82
C THR A 398 29.56 -1.50 15.42
N MET A 399 30.18 -2.57 15.93
CA MET A 399 31.61 -2.86 15.82
C MET A 399 31.91 -4.21 15.14
N VAL A 400 30.89 -4.99 14.80
CA VAL A 400 31.10 -6.33 14.24
C VAL A 400 31.37 -6.34 12.75
N ASP A 401 32.15 -7.33 12.29
CA ASP A 401 32.12 -7.76 10.89
C ASP A 401 30.91 -8.71 10.69
N PRO A 402 29.97 -8.40 9.77
CA PRO A 402 28.76 -9.20 9.60
C PRO A 402 29.02 -10.66 9.21
N ARG A 403 30.00 -10.90 8.35
CA ARG A 403 30.35 -12.26 7.88
C ARG A 403 30.97 -13.09 9.00
N ALA A 404 31.90 -12.51 9.76
CA ALA A 404 32.53 -13.17 10.89
C ALA A 404 31.50 -13.50 11.98
N THR A 405 30.58 -12.57 12.26
CA THR A 405 29.51 -12.77 13.25
C THR A 405 28.55 -13.88 12.82
N PHE A 406 28.14 -13.90 11.55
CA PHE A 406 27.37 -15.00 10.97
C PHE A 406 28.07 -16.36 11.16
N LYS A 407 29.40 -16.42 10.93
CA LYS A 407 30.20 -17.64 11.18
C LYS A 407 30.27 -18.01 12.67
N LEU A 408 30.41 -17.04 13.58
CA LEU A 408 30.41 -17.26 15.03
C LEU A 408 29.07 -17.79 15.54
N LEU A 409 27.96 -17.36 14.92
CA LEU A 409 26.62 -17.90 15.12
C LEU A 409 26.43 -19.30 14.48
N LYS A 410 27.49 -19.89 13.92
CA LYS A 410 27.48 -21.19 13.22
C LYS A 410 26.54 -21.19 12.00
N GLY A 411 26.42 -20.04 11.34
CA GLY A 411 25.69 -19.92 10.08
C GLY A 411 26.31 -20.78 8.98
N VAL A 412 25.45 -21.26 8.08
CA VAL A 412 25.79 -22.09 6.94
C VAL A 412 25.57 -21.28 5.66
N SER A 413 26.64 -21.11 4.89
CA SER A 413 26.63 -20.50 3.56
C SER A 413 27.83 -21.01 2.76
N THR A 414 27.84 -20.79 1.45
CA THR A 414 29.08 -20.90 0.66
C THR A 414 30.01 -19.73 0.95
N ASP A 415 31.27 -19.83 0.49
CA ASP A 415 32.24 -18.75 0.62
C ASP A 415 31.90 -17.51 -0.23
N HIS A 416 31.10 -17.71 -1.28
CA HIS A 416 30.66 -16.71 -2.23
C HIS A 416 29.14 -16.81 -2.39
N LEU A 417 28.40 -15.83 -1.87
CA LEU A 417 26.93 -15.85 -1.91
C LEU A 417 26.41 -15.46 -3.30
N TYR A 418 27.15 -14.61 -4.04
CA TYR A 418 26.79 -14.18 -5.40
C TYR A 418 26.67 -15.32 -6.42
N GLU A 419 27.21 -16.51 -6.12
CA GLU A 419 27.09 -17.70 -6.97
C GLU A 419 25.72 -18.38 -6.83
N ASN A 420 24.93 -17.99 -5.82
CA ASN A 420 23.60 -18.53 -5.54
C ASN A 420 23.58 -20.07 -5.41
N VAL A 421 24.64 -20.63 -4.83
CA VAL A 421 24.75 -22.08 -4.57
C VAL A 421 23.83 -22.43 -3.40
N PRO A 422 22.91 -23.40 -3.57
CA PRO A 422 21.96 -23.73 -2.52
C PRO A 422 22.65 -24.42 -1.34
N VAL A 423 22.24 -24.06 -0.13
CA VAL A 423 22.64 -24.70 1.13
C VAL A 423 21.43 -25.33 1.82
N ARG A 424 21.68 -26.31 2.69
CA ARG A 424 20.61 -26.91 3.51
C ARG A 424 20.30 -25.96 4.68
N PRO A 425 19.02 -25.55 4.86
CA PRO A 425 18.63 -24.73 6.01
C PRO A 425 18.88 -25.43 7.34
N VAL A 426 19.32 -24.67 8.34
CA VAL A 426 19.49 -25.14 9.73
C VAL A 426 18.14 -25.51 10.33
N VAL A 427 17.11 -24.70 10.05
CA VAL A 427 15.71 -24.97 10.40
C VAL A 427 14.85 -24.62 9.19
N THR A 428 13.93 -25.50 8.81
CA THR A 428 12.97 -25.25 7.72
C THR A 428 11.60 -24.91 8.30
N LEU A 429 10.81 -24.12 7.58
CA LEU A 429 9.37 -23.99 7.85
C LEU A 429 8.69 -25.36 7.74
N ALA A 430 7.81 -25.69 8.69
CA ALA A 430 6.96 -26.87 8.68
C ALA A 430 5.63 -26.59 7.96
N ARG A 431 5.11 -25.36 8.07
CA ARG A 431 3.89 -24.91 7.38
C ARG A 431 4.24 -24.23 6.06
N GLY A 432 4.49 -25.04 5.04
CA GLY A 432 4.69 -24.55 3.68
C GLY A 432 5.25 -25.62 2.77
N ASP A 433 4.38 -26.52 2.28
CA ASP A 433 4.68 -27.30 1.09
C ASP A 433 4.98 -26.28 -0.03
N ARG A 434 6.26 -26.17 -0.42
CA ARG A 434 6.75 -25.30 -1.51
C ARG A 434 6.31 -25.85 -2.87
N ARG A 435 4.99 -25.87 -3.09
CA ARG A 435 4.39 -26.12 -4.39
C ARG A 435 3.44 -24.98 -4.69
N GLU A 436 4.00 -23.89 -5.18
CA GLU A 436 3.25 -23.04 -6.10
C GLU A 436 2.92 -23.92 -7.30
N ILE A 437 1.64 -24.21 -7.47
CA ILE A 437 1.11 -24.95 -8.61
C ILE A 437 1.49 -24.15 -9.85
N SER A 438 2.33 -24.71 -10.71
CA SER A 438 2.53 -24.17 -12.05
C SER A 438 1.17 -24.19 -12.77
N GLU A 439 0.81 -23.08 -13.43
CA GLU A 439 -0.41 -22.96 -14.25
C GLU A 439 -0.49 -23.93 -15.45
N ASN A 440 0.38 -24.95 -15.53
CA ASN A 440 0.47 -25.89 -16.66
C ASN A 440 -0.19 -27.26 -16.41
N GLN A 441 -1.07 -27.43 -15.42
CA GLN A 441 -1.79 -28.70 -15.20
C GLN A 441 -3.32 -28.63 -15.35
N LEU A 442 -3.86 -27.62 -16.05
CA LEU A 442 -5.29 -27.57 -16.41
C LEU A 442 -5.59 -27.76 -17.91
N GLU A 443 -4.61 -28.16 -18.74
CA GLU A 443 -4.83 -28.41 -20.18
C GLU A 443 -4.53 -29.84 -20.65
N GLN A 444 -4.53 -30.85 -19.77
CA GLN A 444 -4.36 -32.25 -20.20
C GLN A 444 -5.49 -33.24 -19.86
N ASP A 445 -6.63 -32.77 -19.34
CA ASP A 445 -7.83 -33.61 -19.14
C ASP A 445 -9.02 -33.18 -20.02
N SER A 446 -8.75 -32.58 -21.16
CA SER A 446 -9.76 -32.36 -22.21
C SER A 446 -9.21 -32.67 -23.61
N ALA A 447 -8.78 -33.91 -23.79
CA ALA A 447 -8.66 -34.55 -25.10
C ALA A 447 -9.50 -35.83 -25.14
#